data_AF-A0A6I2FD49-F1
#
_entry.id   AF-A0A6I2FD49-F1
#
_cell.length_a   1.000
_cell.length_b   1.000
_cell.length_c   1.000
_cell.angle_alpha   90.00
_cell.angle_beta   90.00
_cell.angle_gamma   90.00
#
_symmetry.space_group_name_H-M   'P 1'
#
loop_
_entity.id
_entity.type
_entity.pdbx_description
1 polymer ?
#
loop_
_entity_poly.entity_id
_entity_poly.type
_entity_poly.pdbx_seq_one_letter_code
_entity_poly.pdbx_strand_id
1 'polypeptide(L)'
;MTATWDAVATRLVAERGDALVRYAYLLTGSDADAADLVQDALVRTFGRPRPQLTPDRAEAYVRRAVLNAVIDRSRREGTWRGIRHLVAAPSAIESSTSATDLRLDLAARVRRLAPRQAACIVLRYYEDLTVDQVAATLGISPGAVKRYLSDALRALSSALERDGSPRQRRGGADVRA
;
A
#
# COMPACT_ATOMS: atom_id res chain seq x y z
N MET A 1 27.28 23.35 11.01
CA MET A 1 25.94 23.14 11.60
C MET A 1 24.92 22.77 10.52
N THR A 2 25.27 21.79 9.68
CA THR A 2 24.43 21.16 8.65
C THR A 2 23.56 20.11 9.36
N ALA A 3 22.54 20.54 10.08
CA ALA A 3 21.17 20.83 9.63
C ALA A 3 20.31 19.58 9.83
N THR A 4 19.56 19.60 10.94
CA THR A 4 18.67 18.55 11.48
C THR A 4 17.84 17.79 10.45
N TRP A 5 17.55 18.39 9.29
CA TRP A 5 16.78 17.77 8.23
C TRP A 5 17.51 16.62 7.52
N ASP A 6 18.84 16.67 7.35
CA ASP A 6 19.61 15.62 6.67
C ASP A 6 19.65 14.33 7.50
N ALA A 7 19.83 14.47 8.82
CA ALA A 7 19.74 13.36 9.76
C ALA A 7 18.33 12.73 9.78
N VAL A 8 17.28 13.56 9.69
CA VAL A 8 15.89 13.08 9.63
C VAL A 8 15.61 12.40 8.29
N ALA A 9 16.08 12.94 7.18
CA ALA A 9 15.94 12.37 5.85
C ALA A 9 16.64 11.02 5.74
N THR A 10 17.92 10.96 6.14
CA THR A 10 18.72 9.74 6.16
C THR A 10 18.07 8.67 7.01
N ARG A 11 17.62 9.02 8.23
CA ARG A 11 16.93 8.09 9.11
C ARG A 11 15.61 7.60 8.52
N LEU A 12 14.79 8.49 7.94
CA LEU A 12 13.53 8.12 7.31
C LEU A 12 13.76 7.16 6.13
N VAL A 13 14.72 7.44 5.27
CA VAL A 13 15.02 6.58 4.12
C VAL A 13 15.52 5.22 4.58
N ALA A 14 16.45 5.19 5.53
CA ALA A 14 17.01 3.94 6.06
C ALA A 14 15.96 3.08 6.78
N GLU A 15 15.06 3.69 7.57
CA GLU A 15 14.08 2.94 8.37
C GLU A 15 12.77 2.66 7.61
N ARG A 16 12.37 3.54 6.68
CA ARG A 16 11.02 3.56 6.09
C ARG A 16 10.99 3.63 4.57
N GLY A 17 12.13 3.72 3.88
CA GLY A 17 12.20 3.80 2.42
C GLY A 17 11.41 2.70 1.72
N ASP A 18 11.67 1.43 2.08
CA ASP A 18 10.94 0.29 1.51
C ASP A 18 9.44 0.32 1.79
N ALA A 19 9.04 0.80 2.97
CA ALA A 19 7.62 0.90 3.33
C ALA A 19 6.91 1.99 2.51
N LEU A 20 7.60 3.09 2.23
CA LEU A 20 7.11 4.17 1.38
C LEU A 20 7.00 3.73 -0.09
N VAL A 21 7.97 2.99 -0.60
CA VAL A 21 7.92 2.41 -1.96
C VAL A 21 6.79 1.39 -2.07
N ARG A 22 6.63 0.50 -1.09
CA ARG A 22 5.48 -0.42 -1.05
C ARG A 22 4.16 0.33 -1.02
N TYR A 23 4.06 1.41 -0.24
CA TYR A 23 2.85 2.24 -0.19
C TYR A 23 2.54 2.88 -1.56
N ALA A 24 3.54 3.47 -2.23
CA ALA A 24 3.37 4.04 -3.56
C ALA A 24 2.98 2.97 -4.59
N TYR A 25 3.63 1.79 -4.54
CA TYR A 25 3.30 0.65 -5.39
C TYR A 25 1.85 0.19 -5.21
N LEU A 26 1.33 0.14 -3.99
CA LEU A 26 -0.07 -0.24 -3.76
C LEU A 26 -1.07 0.75 -4.38
N LEU A 27 -0.66 2.00 -4.61
CA LEU A 27 -1.48 3.03 -5.25
C LEU A 27 -1.33 3.03 -6.78
N THR A 28 -0.15 2.69 -7.31
CA THR A 28 0.15 2.77 -8.76
C THR A 28 0.05 1.43 -9.49
N GLY A 29 0.36 0.32 -8.82
CA GLY A 29 0.54 -1.01 -9.44
C GLY A 29 1.78 -1.13 -10.32
N SER A 30 2.75 -0.21 -10.21
CA SER A 30 3.95 -0.14 -11.06
C SER A 30 5.17 0.18 -10.21
N ASP A 31 6.18 -0.70 -10.24
CA ASP A 31 7.42 -0.54 -9.46
C ASP A 31 8.21 0.70 -9.88
N ALA A 32 8.28 0.96 -11.19
CA ALA A 32 8.95 2.14 -11.75
C ALA A 32 8.28 3.43 -11.24
N ASP A 33 6.94 3.50 -11.35
CA ASP A 33 6.21 4.68 -10.88
C ASP A 33 6.29 4.84 -9.36
N ALA A 34 6.34 3.74 -8.62
CA ALA A 34 6.39 3.78 -7.16
C ALA A 34 7.69 4.41 -6.64
N ALA A 35 8.84 3.96 -7.16
CA ALA A 35 10.14 4.48 -6.75
C ALA A 35 10.27 5.98 -7.08
N ASP A 36 9.89 6.36 -8.30
CA ASP A 36 9.95 7.75 -8.76
C ASP A 36 9.06 8.66 -7.92
N LEU A 37 7.82 8.23 -7.61
CA LEU A 37 6.91 9.01 -6.78
C LEU A 37 7.43 9.21 -5.36
N VAL A 38 8.06 8.20 -4.76
CA VAL A 38 8.66 8.33 -3.42
C VAL A 38 9.84 9.30 -3.46
N GLN A 39 10.69 9.20 -4.48
CA GLN A 39 11.81 10.12 -4.65
C GLN A 39 11.31 11.57 -4.78
N ASP A 40 10.34 11.82 -5.65
CA ASP A 40 9.72 13.15 -5.81
C ASP A 40 9.08 13.65 -4.51
N ALA A 41 8.40 12.77 -3.77
CA ALA A 41 7.76 13.11 -2.51
C ALA A 41 8.78 13.43 -1.41
N LEU A 42 9.92 12.73 -1.35
CA LEU A 42 11.04 13.03 -0.47
C LEU A 42 11.64 14.39 -0.81
N VAL A 43 11.93 14.65 -2.10
CA VAL A 43 12.46 15.94 -2.56
C VAL A 43 11.51 17.08 -2.21
N ARG A 44 10.20 16.93 -2.43
CA ARG A 44 9.21 17.95 -2.03
C ARG A 44 9.12 18.13 -0.52
N THR A 45 9.31 17.06 0.25
CA THR A 45 9.19 17.10 1.71
C THR A 45 10.38 17.79 2.37
N PHE A 46 11.59 17.52 1.88
CA PHE A 46 12.83 18.05 2.45
C PHE A 46 13.37 19.29 1.72
N GLY A 47 12.91 19.56 0.50
CA GLY A 47 13.28 20.74 -0.28
C GLY A 47 12.70 22.07 0.23
N ARG A 48 11.85 22.04 1.26
CA ARG A 48 11.37 23.24 1.96
C ARG A 48 11.78 23.17 3.43
N PRO A 49 12.38 24.23 3.99
CA PRO A 49 12.77 24.25 5.40
C PRO A 49 11.52 24.14 6.29
N ARG A 50 11.52 23.14 7.17
CA ARG A 50 10.45 22.90 8.14
C ARG A 50 11.05 22.84 9.55
N PRO A 51 10.65 23.74 10.48
CA PRO A 51 11.08 23.65 11.86
C PRO A 51 10.58 22.33 12.48
N GLN A 52 11.43 21.69 13.29
CA GLN A 52 11.02 20.58 14.16
C GLN A 52 10.41 19.37 13.41
N LEU A 53 10.94 19.08 12.22
CA LEU A 53 10.53 17.92 11.43
C LEU A 53 11.05 16.63 12.09
N THR A 54 10.15 15.84 12.67
CA THR A 54 10.47 14.50 13.20
C THR A 54 10.34 13.45 12.09
N PRO A 55 10.96 12.26 12.23
CA PRO A 55 10.81 11.16 11.27
C PRO A 55 9.34 10.79 11.00
N ASP A 56 8.50 10.69 12.04
CA ASP A 56 7.08 10.35 11.88
C ASP A 56 6.30 11.41 11.09
N ARG A 57 6.58 12.69 11.36
CA ARG A 57 5.96 13.80 10.61
C ARG A 57 6.45 13.83 9.16
N ALA A 58 7.74 13.56 8.94
CA ALA A 58 8.29 13.46 7.61
C ALA A 58 7.66 12.30 6.83
N GLU A 59 7.51 11.12 7.43
CA GLU A 59 6.83 9.97 6.83
C GLU A 59 5.39 10.34 6.41
N ALA A 60 4.63 11.00 7.29
CA ALA A 60 3.28 11.46 6.99
C ALA A 60 3.24 12.45 5.83
N TYR A 61 4.18 13.41 5.77
CA TYR A 61 4.28 14.34 4.64
C TYR A 61 4.64 13.64 3.33
N VAL A 62 5.55 12.66 3.36
CA VAL A 62 5.90 11.89 2.17
C VAL A 62 4.71 11.08 1.67
N ARG A 63 4.01 10.34 2.54
CA ARG A 63 2.78 9.62 2.16
C ARG A 63 1.74 10.54 1.54
N ARG A 64 1.50 11.69 2.17
CA ARG A 64 0.57 12.70 1.64
C ARG A 64 1.01 13.22 0.28
N ALA A 65 2.30 13.47 0.08
CA ALA A 65 2.85 13.93 -1.19
C ALA A 65 2.74 12.86 -2.29
N VAL A 66 2.99 11.59 -1.97
CA VAL A 66 2.77 10.45 -2.88
C VAL A 66 1.30 10.36 -3.26
N LEU A 67 0.38 10.35 -2.28
CA LEU A 67 -1.06 10.31 -2.53
C LEU A 67 -1.50 11.45 -3.44
N ASN A 68 -1.11 12.68 -3.13
CA ASN A 68 -1.45 13.84 -3.93
C ASN A 68 -0.90 13.71 -5.35
N ALA A 69 0.32 13.22 -5.53
CA ALA A 69 0.90 13.02 -6.86
C ALA A 69 0.14 11.96 -7.68
N VAL A 70 -0.32 10.88 -7.04
CA VAL A 70 -1.21 9.88 -7.66
C VAL A 70 -2.55 10.51 -8.07
N ILE A 71 -3.16 11.32 -7.19
CA ILE A 71 -4.41 12.04 -7.47
C ILE A 71 -4.22 13.05 -8.62
N ASP A 72 -3.14 13.81 -8.60
CA ASP A 72 -2.86 14.81 -9.63
C ASP A 72 -2.62 14.15 -10.98
N ARG A 73 -1.93 12.99 -10.98
CA ARG A 73 -1.74 12.17 -12.18
C ARG A 73 -3.09 11.66 -12.70
N SER A 74 -3.95 11.11 -11.83
CA SER A 74 -5.27 10.60 -12.24
C SER A 74 -6.18 11.71 -12.79
N ARG A 75 -6.11 12.92 -12.24
CA ARG A 75 -6.84 14.10 -12.72
C ARG A 75 -6.32 14.61 -14.06
N ARG A 76 -5.00 14.73 -14.22
CA ARG A 76 -4.35 15.19 -15.47
C ARG A 76 -4.57 14.23 -16.63
N GLU A 77 -4.61 12.93 -16.34
CA GLU A 77 -4.90 11.93 -17.36
C GLU A 77 -6.35 12.01 -17.87
N GLY A 78 -7.27 12.69 -17.17
CA GLY A 78 -8.48 13.37 -17.68
C GLY A 78 -9.52 12.56 -18.48
N THR A 79 -9.23 11.33 -18.88
CA THR A 79 -10.02 10.47 -19.76
C THR A 79 -9.52 9.04 -19.55
N TRP A 80 -10.23 8.36 -18.65
CA TRP A 80 -10.04 7.02 -18.11
C TRP A 80 -9.78 5.88 -19.14
N ARG A 81 -8.63 5.89 -19.83
CA ARG A 81 -8.17 4.78 -20.68
C ARG A 81 -7.19 3.83 -19.97
N GLY A 82 -6.42 4.29 -19.00
CA GLY A 82 -5.39 3.47 -18.35
C GLY A 82 -5.92 2.41 -17.38
N ILE A 83 -6.96 2.73 -16.60
CA ILE A 83 -7.35 1.86 -15.47
C ILE A 83 -8.28 0.71 -15.94
N ARG A 84 -8.84 0.74 -17.16
CA ARG A 84 -9.63 -0.39 -17.71
C ARG A 84 -8.77 -1.65 -17.90
N HIS A 85 -7.46 -1.50 -18.07
CA HIS A 85 -6.55 -2.59 -18.44
C HIS A 85 -5.91 -3.33 -17.26
N LEU A 86 -6.10 -2.89 -16.02
CA LEU A 86 -5.51 -3.52 -14.83
C LEU A 86 -6.27 -4.78 -14.34
N VAL A 87 -6.98 -5.47 -15.25
CA VAL A 87 -7.67 -6.76 -14.98
C VAL A 87 -6.74 -7.97 -15.17
N ALA A 88 -5.47 -7.77 -15.50
CA ALA A 88 -4.50 -8.85 -15.56
C ALA A 88 -3.75 -9.01 -14.23
N ALA A 89 -4.16 -9.99 -13.42
CA ALA A 89 -3.29 -10.66 -12.44
C ALA A 89 -2.26 -11.56 -13.18
N PRO A 90 -1.22 -12.20 -12.57
CA PRO A 90 -0.81 -12.26 -11.14
C PRO A 90 0.74 -12.16 -10.90
N SER A 91 1.21 -12.18 -9.64
CA SER A 91 2.24 -13.14 -9.18
C SER A 91 2.42 -13.09 -7.64
N ALA A 92 2.52 -14.27 -7.04
CA ALA A 92 2.68 -14.46 -5.61
C ALA A 92 4.16 -14.32 -5.21
N ILE A 93 4.41 -13.57 -4.13
CA ILE A 93 5.69 -13.64 -3.40
C ILE A 93 5.34 -14.04 -1.96
N GLU A 94 5.94 -15.14 -1.51
CA GLU A 94 5.91 -15.62 -0.13
C GLU A 94 7.05 -14.97 0.66
N SER A 95 6.78 -14.54 1.89
CA SER A 95 7.82 -14.33 2.90
C SER A 95 7.20 -14.33 4.30
N SER A 96 7.95 -14.84 5.27
CA SER A 96 7.50 -15.30 6.60
C SER A 96 8.06 -14.52 7.81
N THR A 97 7.26 -14.50 8.88
CA THR A 97 7.49 -14.51 10.36
C THR A 97 7.37 -13.23 11.24
N SER A 98 6.42 -13.29 12.21
CA SER A 98 6.20 -12.54 13.49
C SER A 98 5.63 -11.09 13.51
N ALA A 99 4.40 -10.90 14.04
CA ALA A 99 3.63 -9.69 14.45
C ALA A 99 3.76 -8.37 13.63
N THR A 100 4.98 -7.87 13.42
CA THR A 100 5.36 -7.03 12.26
C THR A 100 4.94 -7.69 10.94
N ASP A 101 4.98 -9.01 10.95
CA ASP A 101 4.61 -9.93 9.89
C ASP A 101 3.12 -9.93 9.58
N LEU A 102 2.22 -9.72 10.55
CA LEU A 102 0.79 -9.61 10.22
C LEU A 102 0.50 -8.36 9.37
N ARG A 103 1.24 -7.26 9.63
CA ARG A 103 1.17 -6.02 8.84
C ARG A 103 1.89 -6.15 7.49
N LEU A 104 3.04 -6.81 7.45
CA LEU A 104 3.76 -7.12 6.20
C LEU A 104 3.00 -8.12 5.33
N ASP A 105 2.35 -9.10 5.94
CA ASP A 105 1.50 -10.10 5.31
C ASP A 105 0.21 -9.47 4.79
N LEU A 106 -0.42 -8.56 5.53
CA LEU A 106 -1.54 -7.77 5.00
C LEU A 106 -1.11 -6.95 3.78
N ALA A 107 0.02 -6.25 3.84
CA ALA A 107 0.55 -5.53 2.68
C ALA A 107 0.84 -6.48 1.50
N ALA A 108 1.40 -7.66 1.77
CA ALA A 108 1.65 -8.70 0.76
C ALA A 108 0.37 -9.26 0.15
N ARG A 109 -0.70 -9.44 0.93
CA ARG A 109 -2.01 -9.88 0.46
C ARG A 109 -2.73 -8.79 -0.33
N VAL A 110 -2.63 -7.53 0.10
CA VAL A 110 -3.16 -6.38 -0.66
C VAL A 110 -2.43 -6.27 -2.01
N ARG A 111 -1.13 -6.59 -2.11
CA ARG A 111 -0.41 -6.70 -3.40
C ARG A 111 -0.97 -7.77 -4.34
N ARG A 112 -1.65 -8.80 -3.82
CA ARG A 112 -2.27 -9.86 -4.66
C ARG A 112 -3.66 -9.47 -5.15
N LEU A 113 -4.22 -8.37 -4.64
CA LEU A 113 -5.49 -7.85 -5.13
C LEU A 113 -5.31 -7.20 -6.50
N ALA A 114 -6.41 -7.10 -7.24
CA ALA A 114 -6.41 -6.28 -8.44
C ALA A 114 -6.06 -4.82 -8.05
N PRO A 115 -5.32 -4.06 -8.87
CA PRO A 115 -4.85 -2.71 -8.50
C PRO A 115 -5.93 -1.77 -7.99
N ARG A 116 -7.16 -1.84 -8.52
CA ARG A 116 -8.28 -1.04 -8.02
C ARG A 116 -8.79 -1.45 -6.65
N GLN A 117 -8.78 -2.74 -6.35
CA GLN A 117 -9.14 -3.26 -5.04
C GLN A 117 -8.10 -2.80 -4.01
N ALA A 118 -6.81 -2.94 -4.33
CA ALA A 118 -5.71 -2.46 -3.50
C ALA A 118 -5.80 -0.94 -3.25
N ALA A 119 -5.99 -0.14 -4.31
CA ALA A 119 -6.14 1.31 -4.20
C ALA A 119 -7.34 1.71 -3.32
N CYS A 120 -8.52 1.09 -3.51
CA CYS A 120 -9.66 1.35 -2.64
C CYS A 120 -9.37 1.00 -1.16
N ILE A 121 -8.68 -0.10 -0.89
CA ILE A 121 -8.28 -0.49 0.47
C ILE A 121 -7.32 0.54 1.08
N VAL A 122 -6.23 0.89 0.37
CA VAL A 122 -5.24 1.84 0.88
C VAL A 122 -5.89 3.21 1.15
N LEU A 123 -6.63 3.74 0.19
CA LEU A 123 -7.27 5.05 0.37
C LEU A 123 -8.31 5.05 1.51
N ARG A 124 -9.07 3.96 1.68
CA ARG A 124 -10.11 3.88 2.71
C ARG A 124 -9.55 3.62 4.12
N TYR A 125 -8.52 2.78 4.24
CA TYR A 125 -8.06 2.24 5.53
C TYR A 125 -6.67 2.71 5.95
N TYR A 126 -5.83 3.17 5.03
CA TYR A 126 -4.52 3.78 5.35
C TYR A 126 -4.58 5.31 5.33
N GLU A 127 -5.44 5.89 4.49
CA GLU A 127 -5.60 7.35 4.35
C GLU A 127 -6.92 7.88 4.94
N ASP A 128 -7.72 7.01 5.55
CA ASP A 128 -9.01 7.32 6.18
C ASP A 128 -10.01 8.10 5.29
N LEU A 129 -9.89 7.98 3.97
CA LEU A 129 -10.81 8.65 3.04
C LEU A 129 -12.20 8.00 3.09
N THR A 130 -13.25 8.82 3.00
CA THR A 130 -14.62 8.32 2.86
C THR A 130 -14.83 7.65 1.50
N VAL A 131 -15.89 6.83 1.37
CA VAL A 131 -16.23 6.19 0.08
C VAL A 131 -16.37 7.23 -1.04
N ASP A 132 -16.98 8.38 -0.76
CA ASP A 132 -17.18 9.45 -1.75
C ASP A 132 -15.85 10.16 -2.09
N GLN A 133 -14.98 10.34 -1.11
CA GLN A 133 -13.63 10.87 -1.36
C GLN A 133 -12.79 9.90 -2.19
N VAL A 134 -12.87 8.59 -1.91
CA VAL A 134 -12.23 7.54 -2.73
C VAL A 134 -12.81 7.55 -4.15
N ALA A 135 -14.13 7.63 -4.28
CA ALA A 135 -14.82 7.68 -5.57
C ALA A 135 -14.36 8.88 -6.41
N ALA A 136 -14.32 10.07 -5.81
CA ALA A 136 -13.83 11.29 -6.45
C ALA A 136 -12.33 11.22 -6.79
N THR A 137 -11.52 10.62 -5.92
CA THR A 137 -10.07 10.44 -6.09
C THR A 137 -9.76 9.53 -7.28
N LEU A 138 -10.47 8.41 -7.37
CA LEU A 138 -10.29 7.43 -8.43
C LEU A 138 -11.05 7.80 -9.70
N GLY A 139 -12.11 8.62 -9.65
CA GLY A 139 -12.95 8.90 -10.81
C GLY A 139 -13.91 7.75 -11.16
N ILE A 140 -14.40 7.04 -10.13
CA ILE A 140 -15.39 5.96 -10.26
C ILE A 140 -16.63 6.25 -9.43
N SER A 141 -17.72 5.51 -9.63
CA SER A 141 -18.91 5.68 -8.81
C SER A 141 -18.70 5.18 -7.37
N PRO A 142 -19.40 5.76 -6.37
CA PRO A 142 -19.39 5.24 -5.00
C PRO A 142 -19.82 3.76 -4.92
N GLY A 143 -20.75 3.34 -5.80
CA GLY A 143 -21.14 1.93 -5.93
C GLY A 143 -19.99 1.03 -6.40
N ALA A 144 -19.18 1.48 -7.35
CA ALA A 144 -17.99 0.76 -7.77
C ALA A 144 -16.94 0.66 -6.66
N VAL A 145 -16.73 1.74 -5.88
CA VAL A 145 -15.85 1.70 -4.69
C VAL A 145 -16.34 0.64 -3.69
N LYS A 146 -17.63 0.65 -3.33
CA LYS A 146 -18.21 -0.35 -2.42
C LYS A 146 -18.03 -1.78 -2.95
N ARG A 147 -18.22 -1.99 -4.25
CA ARG A 147 -18.00 -3.30 -4.89
C ARG A 147 -16.53 -3.72 -4.78
N TYR A 148 -15.59 -2.86 -5.17
CA TYR A 148 -14.16 -3.18 -5.06
C TYR A 148 -13.72 -3.42 -3.62
N LEU A 149 -14.22 -2.66 -2.65
CA LEU A 149 -13.96 -2.90 -1.24
C LEU A 149 -14.53 -4.25 -0.78
N SER A 150 -15.75 -4.59 -1.18
CA SER A 150 -16.35 -5.89 -0.87
C SER A 150 -15.55 -7.05 -1.47
N ASP A 151 -15.18 -6.95 -2.75
CA ASP A 151 -14.38 -7.96 -3.46
C ASP A 151 -12.99 -8.10 -2.81
N ALA A 152 -12.36 -6.97 -2.48
CA ALA A 152 -11.07 -6.92 -1.80
C ALA A 152 -11.12 -7.61 -0.42
N LEU A 153 -12.09 -7.25 0.41
CA LEU A 153 -12.26 -7.83 1.74
C LEU A 153 -12.55 -9.32 1.66
N ARG A 154 -13.37 -9.77 0.70
CA ARG A 154 -13.63 -11.21 0.47
C ARG A 154 -12.37 -11.95 0.02
N ALA A 155 -11.58 -11.36 -0.87
CA ALA A 155 -10.32 -11.95 -1.30
C ALA A 155 -9.32 -12.07 -0.13
N LEU A 156 -9.20 -11.01 0.69
CA LEU A 156 -8.36 -11.01 1.88
C LEU A 156 -8.84 -12.01 2.94
N SER A 157 -10.16 -12.09 3.20
CA SER A 157 -10.72 -13.04 4.17
C SER A 157 -10.49 -14.49 3.74
N SER A 158 -10.73 -14.82 2.46
CA SER A 158 -10.49 -16.16 1.93
C SER A 158 -9.02 -16.57 2.03
N ALA A 159 -8.10 -15.60 1.93
CA ALA A 159 -6.68 -15.87 2.08
C ALA A 159 -6.35 -16.21 3.53
N LEU A 160 -6.92 -15.50 4.51
CA LEU A 160 -6.73 -15.78 5.93
C LEU A 160 -7.31 -17.15 6.33
N GLU A 161 -8.44 -17.56 5.76
CA GLU A 161 -9.04 -18.89 5.99
C GLU A 161 -8.17 -20.04 5.46
N ARG A 162 -7.49 -19.84 4.32
CA ARG A 162 -6.53 -20.82 3.76
C ARG A 162 -5.31 -21.00 4.66
N ASP A 163 -4.85 -19.95 5.31
CA ASP A 163 -3.69 -20.01 6.21
C ASP A 163 -4.05 -20.48 7.62
N GLY A 164 -5.32 -20.34 8.02
CA GLY A 164 -5.87 -20.88 9.26
C GLY A 164 -6.25 -22.37 9.20
N SER A 165 -6.16 -23.02 8.03
CA SER A 165 -6.39 -24.47 7.92
C SER A 165 -5.21 -25.23 8.52
N PRO A 166 -5.37 -25.94 9.65
CA PRO A 166 -4.26 -26.65 10.27
C PRO A 166 -3.79 -27.75 9.32
N ARG A 167 -2.47 -27.86 9.16
CA ARG A 167 -1.80 -29.14 8.94
C ARG A 167 -2.44 -30.17 9.88
N GLN A 168 -3.33 -30.98 9.34
CA GLN A 168 -3.84 -32.15 10.01
C GLN A 168 -2.60 -32.94 10.45
N ARG A 169 -2.41 -33.01 11.76
CA ARG A 169 -1.30 -33.71 12.42
C ARG A 169 -1.32 -35.17 11.94
N ARG A 170 -0.57 -35.44 10.87
CA ARG A 170 -0.12 -36.79 10.54
C ARG A 170 0.94 -37.16 11.58
N GLY A 171 0.68 -38.27 12.27
CA GLY A 171 1.58 -38.94 13.21
C GLY A 171 1.16 -38.73 14.66
N GLY A 172 0.79 -39.74 15.44
CA GLY A 172 0.77 -41.18 15.20
C GLY A 172 0.64 -41.89 16.56
N ALA A 173 0.00 -43.05 16.58
CA ALA A 173 0.24 -44.10 17.58
C ALA A 173 -0.36 -45.41 17.07
N ASP A 174 0.23 -45.93 16.00
CA ASP A 174 0.35 -47.38 15.84
C ASP A 174 1.69 -47.74 16.49
N VAL A 175 1.65 -48.18 17.75
CA VAL A 175 2.73 -48.96 18.37
C VAL A 175 2.05 -50.05 19.21
N ARG A 176 2.15 -51.24 18.64
CA ARG A 176 1.94 -52.57 19.22
C ARG A 176 2.25 -52.67 20.72
N ALA A 177 1.38 -53.39 21.43
CA ALA A 177 1.75 -54.36 22.46
C ALA A 177 0.83 -55.58 22.30
#